data_AF-A0A4V1NVV6-F1
#
_entry.id   AF-A0A4V1NVV6-F1
#
_cell.length_a   1.000
_cell.length_b   1.000
_cell.length_c   1.000
_cell.angle_alpha   90.00
_cell.angle_beta   90.00
_cell.angle_gamma   90.00
#
_symmetry.space_group_name_H-M   'P 1'
#
loop_
_entity.id
_entity.type
_entity.pdbx_description
1 polymer ?
#
loop_
_entity_poly.entity_id
_entity_poly.type
_entity_poly.pdbx_seq_one_letter_code
_entity_poly.pdbx_strand_id
1 'polypeptide(L)'
;MRWVIGVVVLGVICWLGWAPLRALLFGGRISYANSPKGQWVGEIEITGGYNANMPGYTWPHKKAAIAFTLSVEDRFVDRYGGSGELFLQGEANAHPIRIGSFDVSPVVQDMQNGKPVYNGQRVKMVLHILNPSNSADDPYEIKGQYTPDGIIFDPDDSGDLKLQGKIQRGNNQTYNQIRQHLMTAAPNP
;
A
#
# COMPACT_ATOMS: atom_id res chain seq x y z
N MET A 1 -48.61 2.14 -35.04
CA MET A 1 -47.63 3.17 -34.61
C MET A 1 -47.67 3.51 -33.13
N ARG A 2 -48.85 3.63 -32.48
CA ARG A 2 -48.95 3.99 -31.04
C ARG A 2 -48.23 3.05 -30.06
N TRP A 3 -48.21 1.75 -30.34
CA TRP A 3 -47.56 0.76 -29.46
C TRP A 3 -46.02 0.81 -29.51
N VAL A 4 -45.45 1.23 -30.64
CA VAL A 4 -43.98 1.38 -30.81
C VAL A 4 -43.45 2.51 -29.92
N ILE A 5 -44.19 3.61 -29.81
CA ILE A 5 -43.83 4.74 -28.96
C ILE A 5 -43.83 4.33 -27.48
N GLY A 6 -44.82 3.53 -27.05
CA GLY A 6 -44.89 3.03 -25.67
C GLY A 6 -43.69 2.16 -25.29
N VAL A 7 -43.23 1.29 -26.19
CA VAL A 7 -42.07 0.43 -25.95
C VAL A 7 -40.76 1.23 -25.89
N VAL A 8 -40.60 2.24 -26.75
CA VAL A 8 -39.42 3.12 -26.73
C VAL A 8 -39.36 3.93 -25.44
N VAL A 9 -40.49 4.49 -24.98
CA VAL A 9 -40.55 5.25 -23.73
C VAL A 9 -40.23 4.37 -22.52
N LEU A 10 -40.77 3.14 -22.47
CA LEU A 10 -40.45 2.16 -21.43
C LEU A 10 -38.97 1.77 -21.44
N GLY A 11 -38.38 1.55 -22.61
CA GLY A 11 -36.95 1.27 -22.76
C GLY A 11 -36.07 2.41 -22.24
N VAL A 12 -36.43 3.67 -22.54
CA VAL A 12 -35.71 4.86 -22.05
C VAL A 12 -35.86 5.04 -20.54
N ILE A 13 -37.05 4.80 -19.98
CA ILE A 13 -37.27 4.87 -18.52
C ILE A 13 -36.50 3.76 -17.80
N CYS A 14 -36.50 2.53 -18.33
CA CYS A 14 -35.70 1.44 -17.79
C CYS A 14 -34.21 1.74 -17.88
N TRP A 15 -33.72 2.35 -18.97
CA TRP A 15 -32.31 2.73 -19.11
C TRP A 15 -31.94 3.86 -18.14
N LEU A 16 -32.74 4.92 -18.06
CA LEU A 16 -32.52 6.05 -17.17
C LEU A 16 -32.63 5.66 -15.69
N GLY A 17 -33.50 4.70 -15.37
CA GLY A 17 -33.61 4.12 -14.02
C GLY A 17 -32.48 3.15 -13.69
N TRP A 18 -31.92 2.46 -14.68
CA TRP A 18 -30.82 1.52 -14.48
C TRP A 18 -29.51 2.23 -14.12
N ALA A 19 -29.25 3.44 -14.60
CA ALA A 19 -28.03 4.19 -14.25
C ALA A 19 -27.88 4.50 -12.74
N PRO A 20 -28.87 5.10 -12.04
CA PRO A 20 -28.80 5.31 -10.60
C PRO A 20 -28.91 4.01 -9.81
N LEU A 21 -29.70 3.03 -10.26
CA LEU A 21 -29.78 1.71 -9.60
C LEU A 21 -28.44 0.96 -9.70
N ARG A 22 -27.74 1.05 -10.84
CA ARG A 22 -26.40 0.50 -11.03
C ARG A 22 -25.37 1.25 -10.20
N ALA A 23 -25.46 2.58 -10.08
CA ALA A 23 -24.57 3.35 -9.22
C ALA A 23 -24.75 3.04 -7.73
N LEU A 24 -25.98 2.68 -7.31
CA LEU A 24 -26.33 2.26 -5.94
C LEU A 24 -25.96 0.79 -5.66
N LEU A 25 -26.30 -0.13 -6.57
CA LEU A 25 -26.06 -1.57 -6.41
C LEU A 25 -24.59 -1.95 -6.67
N PHE A 26 -23.89 -1.19 -7.52
CA PHE A 26 -22.47 -1.37 -7.81
C PHE A 26 -21.63 -0.18 -7.32
N GLY A 27 -22.14 0.55 -6.31
CA GLY A 27 -21.44 1.52 -5.47
C GLY A 27 -20.20 2.12 -6.12
N GLY A 28 -20.39 3.19 -6.90
CA GLY A 28 -19.37 3.76 -7.78
C GLY A 28 -18.01 4.03 -7.13
N ARG A 29 -17.13 3.01 -7.15
CA ARG A 29 -15.68 3.10 -7.27
C ARG A 29 -15.16 1.83 -7.94
N ILE A 30 -15.37 1.75 -9.25
CA ILE A 30 -14.59 0.85 -10.10
C ILE A 30 -13.63 1.73 -10.90
N SER A 31 -12.48 2.05 -10.29
CA SER A 31 -11.31 2.49 -11.03
C SER A 31 -10.16 1.54 -10.71
N TYR A 32 -10.16 0.38 -11.38
CA TYR A 32 -9.09 -0.61 -11.25
C TYR A 32 -7.77 -0.16 -11.88
N ALA A 33 -7.78 0.91 -12.70
CA ALA A 33 -6.61 1.35 -13.46
C ALA A 33 -5.45 1.83 -12.56
N ASN A 34 -5.75 2.36 -11.37
CA ASN A 34 -4.74 2.85 -10.41
C ASN A 34 -4.81 2.12 -9.05
N SER A 35 -5.34 0.90 -9.02
CA SER A 35 -5.50 0.15 -7.76
C SER A 35 -4.13 -0.26 -7.19
N PRO A 36 -3.86 -0.05 -5.89
CA PRO A 36 -2.62 -0.49 -5.25
C PRO A 36 -2.52 -2.01 -5.10
N LYS A 37 -3.56 -2.79 -5.48
CA LYS A 37 -3.54 -4.26 -5.48
C LYS A 37 -2.34 -4.81 -6.26
N GLY A 38 -1.74 -5.90 -5.77
CA GLY A 38 -0.65 -6.62 -6.43
C GLY A 38 0.63 -6.62 -5.60
N GLN A 39 1.70 -7.15 -6.19
CA GLN A 39 2.98 -7.29 -5.52
C GLN A 39 3.80 -6.00 -5.60
N TRP A 40 4.39 -5.63 -4.48
CA TRP A 40 5.28 -4.49 -4.29
C TRP A 40 6.61 -4.99 -3.75
N VAL A 41 7.70 -4.43 -4.26
CA VAL A 41 9.06 -4.81 -3.91
C VAL A 41 9.96 -3.58 -3.93
N GLY A 42 10.89 -3.46 -2.99
CA GLY A 42 11.96 -2.48 -3.09
C GLY A 42 13.02 -2.60 -2.00
N GLU A 43 14.09 -1.84 -2.18
CA GLU A 43 15.09 -1.58 -1.14
C GLU A 43 14.67 -0.35 -0.34
N ILE A 44 14.74 -0.45 0.97
CA ILE A 44 14.42 0.62 1.90
C ILE A 44 15.60 0.82 2.85
N GLU A 45 15.78 2.07 3.27
CA GLU A 45 16.71 2.47 4.32
C GLU A 45 15.93 2.63 5.62
N ILE A 46 16.47 2.08 6.71
CA ILE A 46 15.92 2.25 8.05
C ILE A 46 16.68 3.40 8.68
N THR A 47 16.04 4.55 8.76
CA THR A 47 16.69 5.82 9.14
C THR A 47 16.57 6.13 10.62
N GLY A 48 15.71 5.43 11.37
CA GLY A 48 15.53 5.70 12.78
C GLY A 48 14.49 4.85 13.50
N GLY A 49 14.50 5.04 14.82
CA GLY A 49 13.61 4.42 15.82
C GLY A 49 13.55 2.89 15.82
N TYR A 50 14.58 2.29 15.25
CA TYR A 50 14.99 0.93 15.57
C TYR A 50 15.15 0.79 17.09
N ASN A 51 14.11 0.27 17.75
CA ASN A 51 14.14 0.03 19.17
C ASN A 51 15.07 -1.17 19.40
N ALA A 52 16.13 -0.99 20.18
CA ALA A 52 17.02 -2.08 20.60
C ALA A 52 16.28 -3.20 21.36
N ASN A 53 15.03 -2.97 21.75
CA ASN A 53 14.13 -3.95 22.35
C ASN A 53 13.22 -4.66 21.33
N MET A 54 13.36 -4.46 20.01
CA MET A 54 12.81 -5.41 19.04
C MET A 54 13.48 -6.77 19.32
N PRO A 55 12.79 -7.74 19.95
CA PRO A 55 13.44 -8.94 20.43
C PRO A 55 13.90 -9.79 19.24
N GLY A 56 15.15 -10.25 19.25
CA GLY A 56 15.65 -11.18 18.22
C GLY A 56 16.36 -10.52 17.03
N TYR A 57 16.57 -9.20 17.03
CA TYR A 57 17.34 -8.53 15.98
C TYR A 57 18.72 -8.12 16.48
N THR A 58 19.76 -8.50 15.74
CA THR A 58 21.13 -8.54 16.27
C THR A 58 21.89 -7.21 16.20
N TRP A 59 21.54 -6.27 15.29
CA TRP A 59 22.29 -5.01 15.10
C TRP A 59 21.41 -3.93 14.45
N PRO A 60 21.72 -2.62 14.55
CA PRO A 60 21.00 -1.61 13.77
C PRO A 60 21.21 -1.84 12.28
N HIS A 61 20.17 -2.31 11.59
CA HIS A 61 20.18 -2.52 10.15
C HIS A 61 19.95 -1.18 9.46
N LYS A 62 20.86 -0.77 8.57
CA LYS A 62 20.70 0.47 7.78
C LYS A 62 19.83 0.23 6.55
N LYS A 63 19.84 -0.99 5.98
CA LYS A 63 19.13 -1.33 4.75
C LYS A 63 18.28 -2.59 4.90
N ALA A 64 17.18 -2.64 4.17
CA ALA A 64 16.32 -3.80 4.08
C ALA A 64 15.72 -3.96 2.68
N ALA A 65 15.39 -5.19 2.32
CA ALA A 65 14.54 -5.49 1.17
C ALA A 65 13.14 -5.82 1.70
N ILE A 66 12.12 -5.19 1.14
CA ILE A 66 10.73 -5.46 1.49
C ILE A 66 9.98 -5.97 0.25
N ALA A 67 9.16 -6.99 0.43
CA ALA A 67 8.21 -7.45 -0.57
C ALA A 67 6.88 -7.77 0.09
N PHE A 68 5.77 -7.28 -0.47
CA PHE A 68 4.44 -7.64 0.02
C PHE A 68 3.43 -7.66 -1.12
N THR A 69 2.35 -8.42 -0.93
CA THR A 69 1.25 -8.49 -1.90
C THR A 69 -0.01 -7.90 -1.31
N LEU A 70 -0.51 -6.82 -1.90
CA LEU A 70 -1.78 -6.22 -1.51
C LEU A 70 -2.95 -6.88 -2.19
N SER A 71 -3.97 -7.19 -1.40
CA SER A 71 -5.28 -7.64 -1.82
C SER A 71 -6.35 -6.67 -1.30
N VAL A 72 -7.54 -6.69 -1.91
CA VAL A 72 -8.65 -5.85 -1.45
C VAL A 72 -9.28 -6.53 -0.25
N GLU A 73 -9.24 -5.88 0.91
CA GLU A 73 -9.92 -6.36 2.12
C GLU A 73 -11.38 -5.90 2.12
N ASP A 74 -11.61 -4.63 1.80
CA ASP A 74 -12.94 -4.06 1.70
C ASP A 74 -13.05 -3.19 0.44
N ARG A 75 -13.98 -3.60 -0.45
CA ARG A 75 -14.23 -2.96 -1.74
C ARG A 75 -15.04 -1.67 -1.62
N PHE A 76 -15.74 -1.46 -0.50
CA PHE A 76 -16.58 -0.27 -0.30
C PHE A 76 -15.76 0.94 0.17
N VAL A 77 -14.65 0.71 0.86
CA VAL A 77 -13.79 1.77 1.42
C VAL A 77 -12.40 1.83 0.79
N ASP A 78 -12.14 1.11 -0.30
CA ASP A 78 -10.81 1.00 -0.95
C ASP A 78 -9.70 0.67 0.07
N ARG A 79 -9.98 -0.26 0.98
CA ARG A 79 -9.02 -0.72 1.99
C ARG A 79 -8.28 -1.94 1.48
N TYR A 80 -6.97 -1.89 1.55
CA TYR A 80 -6.09 -2.96 1.11
C TYR A 80 -5.30 -3.52 2.29
N GLY A 81 -4.95 -4.79 2.19
CA GLY A 81 -4.13 -5.49 3.17
C GLY A 81 -3.51 -6.73 2.56
N GLY A 82 -2.57 -7.34 3.28
CA GLY A 82 -1.81 -8.43 2.70
C GLY A 82 -0.68 -8.94 3.56
N SER A 83 0.13 -9.80 2.96
CA SER A 83 1.30 -10.41 3.60
C SER A 83 2.53 -10.19 2.76
N GLY A 84 3.69 -10.33 3.39
CA GLY A 84 4.96 -10.13 2.75
C GLY A 84 6.13 -10.65 3.57
N GLU A 85 7.31 -10.23 3.16
CA GLU A 85 8.58 -10.50 3.81
C GLU A 85 9.42 -9.23 3.88
N LEU A 86 10.18 -9.11 4.97
CA LEU A 86 11.17 -8.07 5.20
C LEU A 86 12.51 -8.75 5.46
N PHE A 87 13.48 -8.56 4.58
CA PHE A 87 14.83 -9.03 4.75
C PHE A 87 15.72 -7.88 5.21
N LEU A 88 16.35 -8.02 6.37
CA LEU A 88 17.28 -7.02 6.90
C LEU A 88 18.71 -7.35 6.48
N GLN A 89 19.47 -6.32 6.08
CA GLN A 89 20.86 -6.49 5.66
C GLN A 89 21.69 -7.14 6.78
N GLY A 90 22.38 -8.25 6.47
CA GLY A 90 23.24 -8.95 7.42
C GLY A 90 22.55 -10.08 8.19
N GLU A 91 21.25 -10.31 8.00
CA GLU A 91 20.56 -11.46 8.55
C GLU A 91 20.54 -12.67 7.61
N ALA A 92 20.38 -13.86 8.16
CA ALA A 92 20.28 -15.09 7.38
C ALA A 92 18.91 -15.25 6.70
N ASN A 93 17.85 -14.89 7.41
CA ASN A 93 16.46 -15.16 7.03
C ASN A 93 15.67 -13.87 6.90
N ALA A 94 14.65 -13.88 6.04
CA ALA A 94 13.66 -12.81 5.98
C ALA A 94 12.61 -13.01 7.07
N HIS A 95 12.07 -11.91 7.57
CA HIS A 95 10.99 -11.90 8.55
C HIS A 95 9.64 -11.81 7.85
N PRO A 96 8.65 -12.61 8.28
CA PRO A 96 7.29 -12.46 7.77
C PRO A 96 6.72 -11.11 8.23
N ILE A 97 6.03 -10.42 7.31
CA ILE A 97 5.31 -9.19 7.61
C ILE A 97 3.84 -9.30 7.19
N ARG A 98 3.00 -8.50 7.83
CA ARG A 98 1.59 -8.32 7.48
C ARG A 98 1.28 -6.84 7.31
N ILE A 99 0.52 -6.51 6.27
CA ILE A 99 -0.05 -5.19 6.06
C ILE A 99 -1.49 -5.24 6.56
N GLY A 100 -1.73 -4.63 7.73
CA GLY A 100 -3.05 -4.63 8.39
C GLY A 100 -4.02 -3.58 7.83
N SER A 101 -3.48 -2.51 7.25
CA SER A 101 -4.22 -1.62 6.36
C SER A 101 -3.28 -0.89 5.42
N PHE A 102 -3.80 -0.55 4.25
CA PHE A 102 -3.15 0.27 3.24
C PHE A 102 -4.22 1.14 2.60
N ASP A 103 -4.17 2.42 2.92
CA ASP A 103 -5.20 3.40 2.58
C ASP A 103 -4.59 4.48 1.69
N VAL A 104 -5.18 4.69 0.51
CA VAL A 104 -4.74 5.72 -0.45
C VAL A 104 -5.71 6.89 -0.39
N SER A 105 -5.20 8.06 -0.04
CA SER A 105 -5.99 9.29 0.09
C SER A 105 -5.48 10.37 -0.88
N PRO A 106 -6.37 11.12 -1.55
CA PRO A 106 -5.96 12.24 -2.39
C PRO A 106 -5.44 13.40 -1.52
N VAL A 107 -4.40 14.10 -1.99
CA VAL A 107 -3.85 15.26 -1.28
C VAL A 107 -4.53 16.53 -1.77
N VAL A 108 -5.13 17.29 -0.87
CA VAL A 108 -5.67 18.62 -1.17
C VAL A 108 -4.50 19.61 -1.23
N GLN A 109 -4.25 20.18 -2.40
CA GLN A 109 -3.23 21.21 -2.61
C GLN A 109 -3.77 22.61 -2.32
N ASP A 110 -5.00 22.90 -2.76
CA ASP A 110 -5.61 24.23 -2.64
C ASP A 110 -7.14 24.14 -2.64
N MET A 111 -7.80 25.25 -2.36
CA MET A 111 -9.25 25.45 -2.46
C MET A 111 -9.54 26.50 -3.53
N GLN A 112 -9.98 26.07 -4.72
CA GLN A 112 -10.40 26.97 -5.79
C GLN A 112 -11.93 27.01 -5.90
N ASN A 113 -12.50 28.20 -5.77
CA ASN A 113 -13.96 28.41 -5.81
C ASN A 113 -14.75 27.53 -4.83
N GLY A 114 -14.19 27.30 -3.63
CA GLY A 114 -14.79 26.44 -2.61
C GLY A 114 -14.75 24.94 -2.92
N LYS A 115 -13.99 24.53 -3.96
CA LYS A 115 -13.75 23.13 -4.30
C LYS A 115 -12.29 22.75 -4.01
N PRO A 116 -12.02 21.58 -3.41
CA PRO A 116 -10.66 21.11 -3.21
C PRO A 116 -10.01 20.79 -4.56
N VAL A 117 -8.81 21.33 -4.76
CA VAL A 117 -7.91 20.97 -5.86
C VAL A 117 -6.94 19.92 -5.33
N TYR A 118 -6.87 18.78 -6.00
CA TYR A 118 -6.04 17.66 -5.57
C TYR A 118 -4.77 17.57 -6.40
N ASN A 119 -3.64 17.32 -5.75
CA ASN A 119 -2.37 17.07 -6.42
C ASN A 119 -1.60 15.94 -5.74
N GLY A 120 -1.57 14.78 -6.41
CA GLY A 120 -0.94 13.57 -5.89
C GLY A 120 -1.82 12.78 -4.93
N GLN A 121 -1.28 11.66 -4.47
CA GLN A 121 -1.92 10.74 -3.55
C GLN A 121 -0.95 10.40 -2.42
N ARG A 122 -1.47 10.29 -1.20
CA ARG A 122 -0.71 9.79 -0.06
C ARG A 122 -1.20 8.43 0.34
N VAL A 123 -0.28 7.66 0.90
CA VAL A 123 -0.57 6.38 1.51
C VAL A 123 -0.40 6.47 3.02
N LYS A 124 -1.26 5.76 3.73
CA LYS A 124 -1.05 5.34 5.11
C LYS A 124 -1.06 3.82 5.13
N MET A 125 0.01 3.23 5.67
CA MET A 125 0.22 1.79 5.75
C MET A 125 0.43 1.39 7.21
N VAL A 126 -0.25 0.34 7.66
CA VAL A 126 -0.01 -0.28 8.97
C VAL A 126 0.74 -1.59 8.76
N LEU A 127 2.03 -1.58 9.09
CA LEU A 127 2.96 -2.69 8.96
C LEU A 127 3.11 -3.43 10.28
N HIS A 128 2.96 -4.74 10.23
CA HIS A 128 3.19 -5.67 11.32
C HIS A 128 4.42 -6.51 10.98
N ILE A 129 5.44 -6.51 11.83
CA ILE A 129 6.60 -7.40 11.68
C ILE A 129 6.40 -8.59 12.60
N LEU A 130 6.14 -9.76 12.02
CA LEU A 130 5.72 -10.93 12.76
C LEU A 130 6.94 -11.62 13.36
N ASN A 131 7.14 -11.45 14.65
CA ASN A 131 8.18 -12.16 15.39
C ASN A 131 7.63 -13.50 15.90
N PRO A 132 8.22 -14.66 15.52
CA PRO A 132 7.78 -15.95 16.03
C PRO A 132 8.04 -16.13 17.54
N SER A 133 8.89 -15.31 18.14
CA SER A 133 9.36 -15.46 19.53
C SER A 133 8.71 -14.52 20.54
N ASN A 134 7.94 -13.50 20.11
CA ASN A 134 7.27 -12.55 20.99
C ASN A 134 5.84 -12.29 20.54
N SER A 135 4.91 -12.24 21.48
CA SER A 135 3.47 -12.07 21.23
C SER A 135 3.04 -10.62 20.98
N ALA A 136 3.97 -9.66 21.04
CA ALA A 136 3.69 -8.26 20.74
C ALA A 136 3.76 -8.03 19.22
N ASP A 137 2.59 -8.09 18.57
CA ASP A 137 2.38 -7.67 17.18
C ASP A 137 2.23 -6.14 17.14
N ASP A 138 3.31 -5.41 17.42
CA ASP A 138 3.27 -3.94 17.47
C ASP A 138 3.10 -3.37 16.05
N PRO A 139 2.00 -2.63 15.78
CA PRO A 139 1.78 -2.03 14.46
C PRO A 139 2.65 -0.80 14.26
N TYR A 140 3.36 -0.75 13.14
CA TYR A 140 4.10 0.41 12.66
C TYR A 140 3.28 1.16 11.62
N GLU A 141 2.90 2.39 11.91
CA GLU A 141 2.29 3.28 10.93
C GLU A 141 3.38 3.92 10.07
N ILE A 142 3.23 3.77 8.75
CA ILE A 142 4.15 4.29 7.74
C ILE A 142 3.35 5.11 6.72
N LYS A 143 3.79 6.33 6.48
CA LYS A 143 3.22 7.24 5.48
C LYS A 143 4.14 7.39 4.29
N GLY A 144 3.54 7.79 3.18
CA GLY A 144 4.28 8.05 1.96
C GLY A 144 3.45 8.72 0.88
N GLN A 145 4.08 8.87 -0.28
CA GLN A 145 3.45 9.27 -1.52
C GLN A 145 3.17 8.03 -2.36
N TYR A 146 1.97 7.96 -2.92
CA TYR A 146 1.55 6.89 -3.82
C TYR A 146 1.52 7.38 -5.26
N THR A 147 2.11 6.58 -6.15
CA THR A 147 1.95 6.67 -7.60
C THR A 147 1.60 5.28 -8.15
N PRO A 148 1.02 5.18 -9.35
CA PRO A 148 0.74 3.87 -9.96
C PRO A 148 1.96 2.95 -10.08
N ASP A 149 3.16 3.55 -10.19
CA ASP A 149 4.42 2.84 -10.38
C ASP A 149 5.23 2.65 -9.10
N GLY A 150 4.87 3.32 -8.00
CA GLY A 150 5.70 3.33 -6.80
C GLY A 150 5.05 3.90 -5.55
N ILE A 151 5.61 3.52 -4.41
CA ILE A 151 5.34 4.13 -3.12
C ILE A 151 6.67 4.69 -2.61
N ILE A 152 6.68 5.97 -2.28
CA ILE A 152 7.85 6.67 -1.73
C ILE A 152 7.54 6.94 -0.26
N PHE A 153 8.34 6.37 0.65
CA PHE A 153 8.12 6.54 2.08
C PHE A 153 8.59 7.91 2.58
N ASP A 154 7.80 8.53 3.45
CA ASP A 154 8.13 9.81 4.04
C ASP A 154 9.19 9.61 5.15
N PRO A 155 10.29 10.37 5.15
CA PRO A 155 11.39 10.17 6.11
C PRO A 155 11.05 10.58 7.55
N ASP A 156 9.93 11.29 7.75
CA ASP A 156 9.62 12.00 8.99
C ASP A 156 8.28 11.56 9.62
N ASP A 157 8.06 10.25 9.70
CA ASP A 157 6.94 9.73 10.47
C ASP A 157 7.32 9.67 11.96
N SER A 158 6.40 10.14 12.81
CA SER A 158 6.57 10.27 14.27
C SER A 158 6.46 8.93 15.02
N GLY A 159 6.69 7.81 14.33
CA GLY A 159 6.58 6.45 14.86
C GLY A 159 7.92 5.87 15.31
N ASP A 160 7.86 4.69 15.92
CA ASP A 160 9.05 3.95 16.32
C ASP A 160 9.84 3.49 15.07
N LEU A 161 9.24 2.96 14.01
CA LEU A 161 10.03 2.58 12.82
C LEU A 161 10.03 3.69 11.77
N LYS A 162 11.22 4.23 11.44
CA LYS A 162 11.40 5.18 10.33
C LYS A 162 12.02 4.51 9.12
N LEU A 163 11.30 4.55 8.00
CA LEU A 163 11.71 3.97 6.72
C LEU A 163 11.81 5.08 5.68
N GLN A 164 12.84 5.00 4.84
CA GLN A 164 13.02 5.86 3.69
C GLN A 164 13.27 5.00 2.46
N GLY A 165 12.80 5.45 1.30
CA GLY A 165 13.09 4.78 0.03
C GLY A 165 11.86 4.70 -0.85
N LYS A 166 11.99 3.92 -1.92
CA LYS A 166 10.93 3.71 -2.90
C LYS A 166 10.74 2.22 -3.12
N ILE A 167 9.50 1.78 -3.01
CA ILE A 167 9.08 0.46 -3.47
C ILE A 167 8.30 0.62 -4.76
N GLN A 168 8.35 -0.41 -5.61
CA GLN A 168 7.74 -0.40 -6.93
C GLN A 168 7.02 -1.72 -7.20
N ARG A 169 6.27 -1.76 -8.29
CA ARG A 169 5.72 -3.03 -8.79
C ARG A 169 6.85 -4.00 -9.12
N GLY A 170 6.71 -5.23 -8.66
CA GLY A 170 7.76 -6.24 -8.82
C GLY A 170 7.24 -7.65 -8.61
N ASN A 171 8.17 -8.59 -8.57
CA ASN A 171 7.90 -10.00 -8.34
C ASN A 171 8.98 -10.62 -7.43
N ASN A 172 8.84 -11.91 -7.14
CA ASN A 172 9.80 -12.64 -6.31
C ASN A 172 11.22 -12.64 -6.89
N GLN A 173 11.39 -12.56 -8.22
CA GLN A 173 12.71 -12.47 -8.83
C GLN A 173 13.38 -11.13 -8.51
N THR A 174 12.66 -10.00 -8.65
CA THR A 174 13.15 -8.68 -8.27
C THR A 174 13.51 -8.65 -6.78
N TYR A 175 12.67 -9.22 -5.92
CA TYR A 175 12.93 -9.28 -4.49
C TYR A 175 14.19 -10.08 -4.17
N ASN A 176 14.35 -11.26 -4.77
CA ASN A 176 15.53 -12.09 -4.58
C ASN A 176 16.82 -11.42 -5.08
N GLN A 177 16.75 -10.64 -6.16
CA GLN A 177 17.89 -9.86 -6.65
C GLN A 177 18.31 -8.78 -5.65
N ILE A 178 17.35 -8.04 -5.07
CA ILE A 178 17.64 -7.04 -4.03
C ILE A 178 18.18 -7.73 -2.77
N ARG A 179 17.59 -8.85 -2.35
CA ARG A 179 18.06 -9.63 -1.20
C ARG A 179 19.50 -10.11 -1.40
N GLN A 180 19.84 -10.66 -2.57
CA GLN A 180 21.20 -11.06 -2.90
C GLN A 180 22.17 -9.88 -2.88
N HIS A 181 21.75 -8.73 -3.44
CA HIS A 181 22.54 -7.50 -3.38
C HIS A 181 22.86 -7.11 -1.93
N LEU A 182 21.86 -7.08 -1.04
CA LEU A 182 22.03 -6.75 0.37
C LEU A 182 22.86 -7.78 1.15
N MET A 183 22.79 -9.07 0.80
CA MET A 183 23.63 -10.11 1.41
C MET A 183 25.12 -9.93 1.08
N THR A 184 25.42 -9.48 -0.14
CA THR A 184 26.81 -9.26 -0.60
C THR A 184 27.36 -7.89 -0.26
N ALA A 185 26.49 -6.92 0.04
CA ALA A 185 26.89 -5.61 0.51
C ALA A 185 27.46 -5.75 1.92
N ALA A 186 28.74 -5.41 2.08
CA ALA A 186 29.38 -5.39 3.40
C ALA A 186 28.51 -4.60 4.40
N PRO A 187 28.34 -5.09 5.64
CA PRO A 187 27.68 -4.30 6.67
C PRO A 187 28.45 -2.99 6.80
N ASN A 188 27.79 -1.86 6.55
CA ASN A 188 28.43 -0.56 6.67
C ASN A 188 29.00 -0.44 8.09
N PRO A 189 30.28 -0.07 8.25
CA PRO A 189 30.90 0.14 9.56
C PRO A 189 30.16 1.22 10.39
#